data_AF-A0A1I4PJ92-F1
#
_entry.id   AF-A0A1I4PJ92-F1
#
_cell.length_a   1.000
_cell.length_b   1.000
_cell.length_c   1.000
_cell.angle_alpha   90.00
_cell.angle_beta   90.00
_cell.angle_gamma   90.00
#
_symmetry.space_group_name_H-M   'P 1'
#
loop_
_entity.id
_entity.type
_entity.pdbx_description
1 polymer ?
#
loop_
_entity_poly.entity_id
_entity_poly.type
_entity_poly.pdbx_seq_one_letter_code
_entity_poly.pdbx_strand_id
1 'polypeptide(L)' 'MNKSDGYTKFQVGFHIFIVLIALGIIASYALNDFQVSYVIIGSVIAIGSIYQLYKLIKNTKSVNEKSD' A
#
# COMPACT_ATOMS: atom_id res chain seq x y z
N MET A 1 23.16 9.57 -5.98
CA MET A 1 21.80 9.01 -5.76
C MET A 1 20.91 10.14 -5.27
N ASN A 2 19.92 10.58 -6.05
CA ASN A 2 19.01 11.63 -5.61
C ASN A 2 18.24 11.13 -4.37
N LYS A 3 18.38 11.81 -3.24
CA LYS A 3 17.74 11.43 -1.96
C LYS A 3 16.22 11.20 -2.09
N SER A 4 15.56 11.90 -3.02
CA SER A 4 14.13 11.76 -3.32
C SER A 4 13.76 10.41 -3.92
N ASP A 5 14.63 9.80 -4.72
CA ASP A 5 14.33 8.56 -5.45
C ASP A 5 14.40 7.33 -4.53
N GLY A 6 15.39 7.29 -3.62
CA GLY A 6 15.50 6.25 -2.60
C GLY A 6 14.34 6.25 -1.61
N TYR A 7 13.91 7.45 -1.18
CA TYR A 7 12.76 7.60 -0.27
C TYR A 7 11.45 7.15 -0.91
N THR A 8 11.23 7.49 -2.18
CA THR A 8 10.02 7.08 -2.92
C THR A 8 9.97 5.56 -3.10
N LYS A 9 11.09 4.94 -3.46
CA LYS A 9 11.21 3.47 -3.57
C LYS A 9 10.94 2.76 -2.25
N PHE A 10 11.46 3.30 -1.14
CA PHE A 10 11.16 2.78 0.20
C PHE A 10 9.67 2.88 0.53
N GLN A 11 9.02 4.02 0.28
CA GLN A 11 7.58 4.18 0.52
C GLN A 11 6.74 3.20 -0.29
N VAL A 12 7.09 2.98 -1.56
CA VAL A 12 6.43 1.99 -2.42
C VAL A 12 6.54 0.59 -1.80
N GLY A 13 7.74 0.17 -1.41
CA GLY A 13 7.96 -1.13 -0.76
C GLY A 13 7.21 -1.26 0.57
N PHE A 14 7.21 -0.20 1.38
CA PHE A 14 6.49 -0.16 2.66
C PHE A 14 4.98 -0.35 2.49
N HIS A 15 4.34 0.37 1.57
CA HIS A 15 2.91 0.21 1.34
C HIS A 15 2.56 -1.18 0.77
N ILE A 16 3.39 -1.74 -0.10
CA ILE A 16 3.22 -3.12 -0.56
C ILE A 16 3.25 -4.10 0.61
N PHE A 17 4.23 -3.96 1.52
CA PHE A 17 4.35 -4.80 2.71
C PHE A 17 3.10 -4.69 3.60
N ILE A 18 2.62 -3.47 3.87
CA ILE A 18 1.41 -3.26 4.68
C ILE A 18 0.18 -3.89 4.02
N VAL A 19 0.03 -3.78 2.70
CA VAL A 19 -1.09 -4.41 1.99
C VAL A 19 -1.06 -5.94 2.15
N LEU A 20 0.12 -6.56 2.03
CA LEU A 20 0.27 -8.01 2.21
C LEU A 20 -0.13 -8.46 3.63
N ILE A 21 0.32 -7.72 4.65
CA ILE A 21 -0.05 -8.00 6.05
C ILE A 21 -1.56 -7.82 6.25
N ALA A 22 -2.15 -6.74 5.74
CA ALA A 22 -3.57 -6.47 5.86
C ALA A 22 -4.43 -7.56 5.19
N LEU A 23 -4.03 -8.02 4.01
CA LEU A 23 -4.68 -9.14 3.32
C LEU A 23 -4.57 -10.45 4.10
N GLY A 24 -3.42 -10.71 4.74
CA GLY A 24 -3.26 -11.87 5.62
C GLY A 24 -4.20 -11.85 6.81
N ILE A 25 -4.36 -10.68 7.46
CA ILE A 25 -5.33 -10.48 8.55
C ILE A 25 -6.75 -10.70 8.04
N ILE A 26 -7.13 -10.06 6.94
CA ILE A 26 -8.47 -10.23 6.34
C ILE A 26 -8.74 -11.69 6.02
N ALA A 27 -7.82 -12.40 5.34
CA ALA A 27 -8.00 -13.79 4.97
C ALA A 27 -8.12 -14.71 6.18
N SER A 28 -7.29 -14.50 7.21
CA SER A 28 -7.33 -15.28 8.45
C SER A 28 -8.67 -15.16 9.15
N TYR A 29 -9.15 -13.92 9.35
CA TYR A 29 -10.41 -13.64 10.03
C TYR A 29 -11.65 -13.78 9.13
N ALA A 30 -11.50 -13.90 7.82
CA ALA A 30 -12.61 -14.20 6.91
C ALA A 30 -12.88 -15.72 6.84
N LEU A 31 -11.84 -16.56 6.97
CA LEU A 31 -11.93 -18.00 6.71
C LEU A 31 -12.03 -18.88 7.96
N ASN A 32 -11.41 -18.50 9.08
CA ASN A 32 -11.29 -19.40 10.25
C ASN A 32 -12.25 -19.07 11.40
N ASP A 33 -12.68 -17.81 11.52
CA ASP A 33 -13.76 -17.37 12.42
C ASP A 33 -14.11 -15.93 12.06
N PHE A 34 -15.31 -15.71 11.52
CA PHE A 34 -15.67 -14.43 10.92
C PHE A 34 -15.77 -13.31 11.96
N GLN A 35 -14.67 -12.58 12.14
CA GLN A 35 -14.61 -11.42 13.04
C GLN A 35 -14.66 -10.12 12.24
N VAL A 36 -15.88 -9.61 12.08
CA VAL A 36 -16.20 -8.41 11.29
C VAL A 36 -15.29 -7.23 11.61
N SER A 37 -14.98 -6.99 12.87
CA SER A 37 -14.12 -5.88 13.31
C SER A 37 -12.72 -5.95 12.70
N TYR A 38 -12.08 -7.12 12.72
CA TYR A 38 -10.74 -7.30 12.14
C TYR A 38 -10.75 -7.24 10.62
N VAL A 39 -11.81 -7.73 9.97
CA VAL A 39 -11.98 -7.62 8.52
C VAL A 39 -12.14 -6.16 8.11
N ILE A 40 -12.93 -5.36 8.84
CA ILE A 40 -13.09 -3.92 8.58
C ILE A 40 -11.77 -3.18 8.79
N ILE A 41 -11.09 -3.39 9.91
CA ILE A 41 -9.81 -2.73 10.22
C ILE A 41 -8.77 -3.08 9.15
N GLY A 42 -8.63 -4.36 8.82
CA GLY A 42 -7.72 -4.81 7.76
C GLY A 42 -8.08 -4.19 6.42
N SER A 43 -9.36 -4.08 6.09
CA SER A 43 -9.82 -3.47 4.83
C SER A 43 -9.48 -1.98 4.75
N VAL A 44 -9.70 -1.22 5.83
CA VAL A 44 -9.35 0.21 5.89
C VAL A 44 -7.84 0.41 5.71
N ILE A 45 -7.02 -0.40 6.37
CA ILE A 45 -5.55 -0.35 6.25
C ILE A 45 -5.11 -0.68 4.81
N ALA A 46 -5.68 -1.73 4.22
CA ALA A 46 -5.38 -2.14 2.85
C ALA A 46 -5.75 -1.06 1.84
N ILE A 47 -6.98 -0.53 1.91
CA ILE A 47 -7.46 0.54 1.01
C ILE A 47 -6.59 1.80 1.14
N GLY A 48 -6.28 2.22 2.36
CA GLY A 48 -5.43 3.39 2.60
C GLY A 48 -4.04 3.24 2.01
N SER A 49 -3.45 2.04 2.13
CA SER A 49 -2.12 1.75 1.59
C SER A 49 -2.12 1.62 0.07
N ILE A 50 -3.13 0.97 -0.51
CA ILE A 50 -3.31 0.89 -1.98
C ILE A 50 -3.47 2.30 -2.57
N TYR A 51 -4.26 3.17 -1.94
CA TYR A 51 -4.46 4.54 -2.40
C TYR A 51 -3.15 5.34 -2.39
N GLN A 52 -2.38 5.27 -1.30
CA GLN A 52 -1.08 5.95 -1.21
C GLN A 52 -0.08 5.40 -2.22
N LEU A 53 -0.05 4.08 -2.42
CA LEU A 53 0.78 3.43 -3.43
C LEU A 53 0.41 3.89 -4.85
N TYR A 54 -0.88 3.93 -5.19
CA TYR A 54 -1.36 4.43 -6.48
C TYR A 54 -0.97 5.90 -6.70
N LYS A 55 -1.14 6.74 -5.67
CA LYS A 55 -0.75 8.16 -5.72
C LYS A 55 0.76 8.33 -5.95
N LEU A 56 1.58 7.53 -5.27
CA LEU A 56 3.04 7.55 -5.43
C LEU A 56 3.44 7.16 -6.85
N ILE A 57 2.94 6.04 -7.37
CA ILE A 57 3.24 5.57 -8.73
C ILE A 57 2.80 6.60 -9.78
N LYS A 58 1.60 7.17 -9.64
CA LYS A 58 1.08 8.19 -10.56
C LYS A 58 1.95 9.45 -10.56
N ASN A 59 2.34 9.94 -9.38
CA ASN A 59 3.16 11.13 -9.25
C ASN A 59 4.58 10.90 -9.80
N THR A 60 5.20 9.75 -9.52
CA THR A 60 6.51 9.40 -10.08
C THR A 60 6.48 9.31 -11.61
N LYS A 61 5.42 8.72 -12.19
CA LYS A 61 5.25 8.68 -13.65
C LYS A 61 5.17 10.09 -14.26
N SER A 62 4.38 10.98 -13.64
CA SER A 62 4.21 12.36 -14.13
C SER A 62 5.47 13.22 -14.07
N VAL A 63 6.39 12.92 -13.14
CA VAL A 63 7.66 13.63 -13.02
C VAL A 63 8.62 13.20 -14.14
N ASN A 64 8.71 11.90 -14.43
CA ASN A 64 9.56 11.42 -15.53
C ASN A 64 9.06 11.91 -16.90
N GLU A 65 7.75 11.96 -17.13
CA GLU A 65 7.16 12.38 -18.43
C GLU A 65 7.36 13.89 -18.76
N LYS A 66 7.69 14.72 -17.76
CA LYS A 66 8.05 16.14 -17.95
C LYS A 66 9.55 16.39 -18.05
N SER A 67 10.36 15.34 -17.89
CA SER A 67 11.83 15.42 -17.87
C SER A 67 12.46 15.03 -19.21
N ASP A 68 11.65 14.51 -20.15
CA ASP A 68 12.00 14.15 -21.52
C ASP A 68 11.51 15.23 -22.51
#